data_AF-A0A7V9Q266-F1
#
_entry.id   AF-A0A7V9Q266-F1
#
_cell.length_a   1.000
_cell.length_b   1.000
_cell.length_c   1.000
_cell.angle_alpha   90.00
_cell.angle_beta   90.00
_cell.angle_gamma   90.00
#
_symmetry.space_group_name_H-M   'P 1'
#
loop_
_entity.id
_entity.type
_entity.pdbx_description
1 polymer ?
#
loop_
_entity_poly.entity_id
_entity_poly.type
_entity_poly.pdbx_seq_one_letter_code
_entity_poly.pdbx_strand_id
1 'polypeptide(L)'
;MPARSIARQVADRARVAFTSGPFVPTTIRNPMRLRLFCFLAAAVAAVISPAPMASAAESPMPTSQAKAYGMDWVPYIDPADLPPVRQRKVVCLVDSGVGIDEDLPADRPEGPVVARTSLWGDSGLDGPGWENQHGTRMASFAGAVAGNDWGTVGAWPAVRIYSVRAMSHDETVFRESAYRQGVQACRLAATDADPDPIVVVNLSLGCGCTIGEVEQGYLDEQVARAQSRDISVLAAAGNNGGALGSPANSTGLVPVAAGDTGGGELCSYASYGREALVGPGCGLHVSHGGEPAWTDGGGSS
;
A
#
# COMPACT_ATOMS: atom_id res chain seq x y z
N MET A 1 -5.36 43.09 -30.93
CA MET A 1 -6.50 42.77 -31.81
C MET A 1 -6.33 41.34 -32.32
N PRO A 2 -7.34 40.46 -32.24
CA PRO A 2 -8.21 40.22 -31.09
C PRO A 2 -8.22 38.74 -30.64
N ALA A 3 -8.57 38.56 -29.38
CA ALA A 3 -8.98 37.32 -28.73
C ALA A 3 -10.45 36.98 -29.03
N ARG A 4 -10.83 35.70 -28.99
CA ARG A 4 -12.21 35.15 -28.78
C ARG A 4 -12.06 33.70 -28.28
N SER A 5 -12.27 33.39 -27.00
CA SER A 5 -13.56 33.13 -26.33
C SER A 5 -14.36 31.98 -26.96
N ILE A 6 -14.30 30.78 -26.39
CA ILE A 6 -15.32 29.74 -26.55
C ILE A 6 -15.65 29.18 -25.17
N ALA A 7 -16.77 29.66 -24.63
CA ALA A 7 -17.49 29.09 -23.51
C ALA A 7 -18.92 28.80 -23.98
N ARG A 8 -19.52 27.73 -23.42
CA ARG A 8 -20.92 27.27 -23.52
C ARG A 8 -21.28 26.34 -24.68
N GLN A 9 -21.45 25.05 -24.34
CA GLN A 9 -22.55 24.22 -24.87
C GLN A 9 -22.66 22.90 -24.10
N VAL A 10 -23.41 22.87 -22.99
CA VAL A 10 -24.09 21.65 -22.52
C VAL A 10 -25.37 22.08 -21.78
N ALA A 11 -26.50 22.08 -22.48
CA ALA A 11 -27.83 22.07 -21.89
C ALA A 11 -28.84 21.69 -22.99
N ASP A 12 -29.09 20.39 -23.15
CA ASP A 12 -30.44 19.88 -23.44
C ASP A 12 -30.38 18.36 -23.67
N ARG A 13 -31.16 17.62 -22.87
CA ARG A 13 -31.99 16.45 -23.24
C ARG A 13 -32.20 15.54 -22.02
N ALA A 14 -33.39 15.62 -21.44
CA ALA A 14 -34.21 14.46 -21.11
C ALA A 14 -35.55 14.94 -20.49
N ARG A 15 -36.55 15.19 -21.34
CA ARG A 15 -37.96 15.11 -20.94
C ARG A 15 -38.46 13.74 -21.38
N VAL A 16 -38.83 12.89 -20.42
CA VAL A 16 -39.72 11.75 -20.65
C VAL A 16 -40.91 11.95 -19.74
N ALA A 17 -42.06 12.14 -20.37
CA ALA A 17 -43.36 12.28 -19.76
C ALA A 17 -43.88 10.91 -19.32
N PHE A 18 -44.40 10.82 -18.09
CA PHE A 18 -45.28 9.74 -17.69
C PHE A 18 -46.69 10.31 -17.49
N THR A 19 -47.62 9.72 -18.22
CA THR A 19 -49.03 10.08 -18.34
C THR A 19 -49.83 9.63 -17.13
N SER A 20 -50.55 10.55 -16.51
CA SER A 20 -51.58 10.30 -15.49
C SER A 20 -52.92 9.94 -16.14
N GLY A 21 -53.51 8.81 -15.75
CA GLY A 21 -54.91 8.46 -16.00
C GLY A 21 -55.70 8.36 -14.69
N PRO A 22 -57.00 8.71 -14.66
CA PRO A 22 -57.76 8.86 -13.42
C PRO A 22 -58.57 7.60 -13.08
N PHE A 23 -58.74 7.28 -11.79
CA PHE A 23 -59.77 6.34 -11.35
C PHE A 23 -60.25 6.68 -9.93
N VAL A 24 -61.52 7.11 -9.82
CA VAL A 24 -62.32 7.29 -8.60
C VAL A 24 -63.80 7.19 -9.03
N PRO A 25 -64.81 6.83 -8.21
CA PRO A 25 -64.90 6.05 -6.96
C PRO A 25 -66.00 4.96 -7.00
N THR A 26 -66.11 4.09 -5.99
CA THR A 26 -67.41 3.93 -5.29
C THR A 26 -67.28 3.40 -3.86
N THR A 27 -67.95 4.13 -2.97
CA THR A 27 -68.16 4.01 -1.53
C THR A 27 -69.14 2.90 -1.15
N ILE A 28 -68.90 2.16 -0.06
CA ILE A 28 -69.96 1.70 0.86
C ILE A 28 -69.50 1.84 2.34
N ARG A 29 -70.27 2.68 3.05
CA ARG A 29 -70.45 2.93 4.49
C ARG A 29 -70.70 1.62 5.30
N ASN A 30 -70.37 1.40 6.58
CA ASN A 30 -70.70 2.13 7.83
C ASN A 30 -70.37 1.15 9.03
N PRO A 31 -70.66 1.43 10.33
CA PRO A 31 -69.87 2.25 11.26
C PRO A 31 -69.58 1.50 12.60
N MET A 32 -69.05 2.24 13.59
CA MET A 32 -69.00 1.93 15.04
C MET A 32 -67.99 0.88 15.53
N ARG A 33 -66.99 1.34 16.28
CA ARG A 33 -67.03 1.32 17.77
C ARG A 33 -65.82 2.04 18.36
N LEU A 34 -66.14 3.09 19.11
CA LEU A 34 -65.27 3.85 20.00
C LEU A 34 -64.95 3.00 21.25
N ARG A 35 -63.68 2.63 21.48
CA ARG A 35 -63.12 2.25 22.80
C ARG A 35 -61.63 2.61 22.79
N LEU A 36 -61.28 3.71 23.46
CA LEU A 36 -60.78 3.78 24.83
C LEU A 36 -59.27 3.48 24.89
N PHE A 37 -58.51 4.56 25.07
CA PHE A 37 -57.08 4.60 25.39
C PHE A 37 -56.76 3.73 26.61
N CYS A 38 -55.72 2.91 26.52
CA CYS A 38 -54.80 2.62 27.62
C CYS A 38 -53.41 2.31 27.05
N PHE A 39 -52.44 3.08 27.55
CA PHE A 39 -51.02 3.05 27.25
C PHE A 39 -50.37 1.74 27.72
N LEU A 40 -49.48 1.17 26.91
CA LEU A 40 -48.22 0.52 27.32
C LEU A 40 -47.44 0.09 26.07
N ALA A 41 -46.79 1.05 25.41
CA ALA A 41 -45.68 0.75 24.51
C ALA A 41 -44.41 0.72 25.37
N ALA A 42 -43.98 -0.47 25.77
CA ALA A 42 -42.65 -0.66 26.34
C ALA A 42 -41.62 -0.48 25.21
N ALA A 43 -41.07 0.73 25.10
CA ALA A 43 -39.93 1.00 24.23
C ALA A 43 -38.69 0.32 24.83
N VAL A 44 -38.32 -0.83 24.28
CA VAL A 44 -36.97 -1.39 24.46
C VAL A 44 -36.05 -0.56 23.57
N ALA A 45 -35.51 0.53 24.11
CA ALA A 45 -34.36 1.20 23.54
C ALA A 45 -33.14 0.31 23.82
N ALA A 46 -32.86 -0.64 22.94
CA ALA A 46 -31.56 -1.28 22.90
C ALA A 46 -30.53 -0.21 22.54
N VAL A 47 -29.81 0.28 23.55
CA VAL A 47 -28.58 1.03 23.36
C VAL A 47 -27.61 0.07 22.71
N ILE A 48 -27.53 0.09 21.38
CA ILE A 48 -26.42 -0.50 20.65
C ILE A 48 -25.25 0.45 20.91
N SER A 49 -24.59 0.29 22.05
CA SER A 49 -23.23 0.78 22.19
C SER A 49 -22.43 0.01 21.15
N PRO A 50 -21.79 0.67 20.16
CA PRO A 50 -20.77 -0.03 19.40
C PRO A 50 -19.79 -0.57 20.44
N ALA A 51 -19.60 -1.88 20.47
CA ALA A 51 -18.49 -2.44 21.21
C ALA A 51 -17.25 -1.66 20.72
N PRO A 52 -16.41 -1.11 21.62
CA PRO A 52 -15.14 -0.59 21.17
C PRO A 52 -14.51 -1.70 20.35
N MET A 53 -14.19 -1.43 19.09
CA MET A 53 -13.33 -2.34 18.35
C MET A 53 -12.15 -2.60 19.27
N ALA A 54 -11.94 -3.86 19.64
CA ALA A 54 -10.77 -4.23 20.41
C ALA A 54 -9.60 -3.67 19.62
N SER A 55 -8.80 -2.78 20.25
CA SER A 55 -7.52 -2.39 19.68
C SER A 55 -6.79 -3.70 19.41
N ALA A 56 -6.60 -4.02 18.14
CA ALA A 56 -5.85 -5.20 17.77
C ALA A 56 -4.43 -4.95 18.27
N ALA A 57 -3.99 -5.71 19.27
CA ALA A 57 -2.70 -5.45 19.90
C ALA A 57 -1.58 -5.61 18.85
N GLU A 58 -0.62 -4.71 18.90
CA GLU A 58 0.62 -4.79 18.12
C GLU A 58 1.23 -6.20 18.23
N SER A 59 1.77 -6.70 17.12
CA SER A 59 2.40 -8.02 16.99
C SER A 59 3.41 -8.27 18.10
N PRO A 60 3.73 -9.53 18.45
CA PRO A 60 4.62 -9.82 19.57
C PRO A 60 5.95 -9.06 19.44
N MET A 61 6.12 -8.06 20.30
CA MET A 61 7.31 -7.21 20.31
C MET A 61 8.42 -7.84 21.18
N PRO A 62 9.67 -7.92 20.69
CA PRO A 62 10.12 -7.70 19.31
C PRO A 62 9.81 -8.89 18.40
N THR A 63 9.51 -8.60 17.12
CA THR A 63 9.27 -9.62 16.08
C THR A 63 10.50 -10.49 15.84
N SER A 64 10.31 -11.69 15.29
CA SER A 64 11.42 -12.59 14.90
C SER A 64 12.39 -11.89 13.94
N GLN A 65 11.87 -11.15 12.95
CA GLN A 65 12.70 -10.42 11.99
C GLN A 65 13.49 -9.26 12.65
N ALA A 66 12.92 -8.56 13.63
CA ALA A 66 13.66 -7.53 14.36
C ALA A 66 14.80 -8.14 15.19
N LYS A 67 14.54 -9.27 15.86
CA LYS A 67 15.57 -9.99 16.63
C LYS A 67 16.70 -10.51 15.75
N ALA A 68 16.37 -11.03 14.56
CA ALA A 68 17.36 -11.55 13.61
C ALA A 68 18.45 -10.54 13.23
N TYR A 69 18.13 -9.23 13.28
CA TYR A 69 19.07 -8.15 13.00
C TYR A 69 19.57 -7.37 14.21
N GLY A 70 19.31 -7.84 15.43
CA GLY A 70 19.65 -7.07 16.63
C GLY A 70 18.92 -5.73 16.70
N MET A 71 17.71 -5.69 16.14
CA MET A 71 16.79 -4.55 16.12
C MET A 71 15.64 -4.74 17.10
N ASP A 72 15.85 -5.57 18.13
CA ASP A 72 14.90 -5.83 19.21
C ASP A 72 14.55 -4.58 20.04
N TRP A 73 15.37 -3.53 19.91
CA TRP A 73 15.15 -2.23 20.52
C TRP A 73 14.17 -1.32 19.75
N VAL A 74 13.94 -1.56 18.46
CA VAL A 74 13.08 -0.71 17.59
C VAL A 74 11.66 -0.54 18.14
N PRO A 75 10.99 -1.61 18.61
CA PRO A 75 9.73 -1.52 19.36
C PRO A 75 9.65 -0.49 20.47
N TYR A 76 10.78 -0.17 21.08
CA TYR A 76 10.85 0.64 22.29
C TYR A 76 11.37 2.04 22.02
N ILE A 77 11.51 2.43 20.75
CA ILE A 77 11.86 3.80 20.38
C ILE A 77 10.74 4.73 20.83
N ASP A 78 11.07 5.74 21.63
CA ASP A 78 10.17 6.86 21.86
C ASP A 78 10.01 7.64 20.54
N PRO A 79 8.80 7.88 20.03
CA PRO A 79 8.58 8.71 18.85
C PRO A 79 9.25 10.10 18.93
N ALA A 80 9.47 10.63 20.13
CA ALA A 80 10.19 11.87 20.37
C ALA A 80 11.71 11.77 20.08
N ASP A 81 12.29 10.58 20.12
CA ASP A 81 13.71 10.31 19.83
C ASP A 81 13.97 10.12 18.33
N LEU A 82 12.92 9.95 17.51
CA LEU A 82 13.07 9.86 16.07
C LEU A 82 13.58 11.19 15.49
N PRO A 83 14.44 11.16 14.45
CA PRO A 83 14.90 12.38 13.79
C PRO A 83 13.74 13.29 13.38
N PRO A 84 13.92 14.62 13.37
CA PRO A 84 12.93 15.54 12.81
C PRO A 84 12.54 15.12 11.38
N VAL A 85 11.28 15.30 11.00
CA VAL A 85 10.73 14.87 9.70
C VAL A 85 11.64 15.28 8.52
N ARG A 86 12.11 16.52 8.48
CA ARG A 86 13.04 17.05 7.46
C ARG A 86 14.39 16.31 7.32
N GLN A 87 14.73 15.44 8.27
CA GLN A 87 15.94 14.62 8.24
C GLN A 87 15.64 13.16 7.89
N ARG A 88 14.36 12.75 7.99
CA ARG A 88 13.90 11.41 7.64
C ARG A 88 14.00 11.23 6.13
N LYS A 89 14.35 10.03 5.69
CA LYS A 89 14.46 9.70 4.27
C LYS A 89 13.21 9.03 3.76
N VAL A 90 12.96 9.16 2.47
CA VAL A 90 11.79 8.57 1.81
C VAL A 90 12.24 7.37 0.98
N VAL A 91 11.54 6.26 1.16
CA VAL A 91 11.59 5.09 0.30
C VAL A 91 10.39 5.16 -0.64
N CYS A 92 10.66 5.14 -1.95
CA CYS A 92 9.61 5.00 -2.94
C CYS A 92 9.33 3.50 -3.15
N LEU A 93 8.17 3.04 -2.68
CA LEU A 93 7.73 1.66 -2.81
C LEU A 93 6.90 1.51 -4.09
N VAL A 94 7.37 0.68 -5.02
CA VAL A 94 6.65 0.34 -6.24
C VAL A 94 6.06 -1.07 -6.08
N ASP A 95 4.74 -1.16 -5.90
CA ASP A 95 4.06 -2.41 -5.54
C ASP A 95 2.56 -2.35 -5.93
N SER A 96 1.69 -3.11 -5.30
CA SER A 96 0.25 -3.22 -5.57
C SER A 96 -0.59 -2.07 -5.03
N GLY A 97 0.05 -1.02 -4.50
CA GLY A 97 -0.59 0.06 -3.76
C GLY A 97 -0.50 -0.16 -2.25
N VAL A 98 -0.89 0.86 -1.49
CA VAL A 98 -0.82 0.84 -0.03
C VAL A 98 -2.15 1.30 0.55
N GLY A 99 -2.74 0.48 1.40
CA GLY A 99 -3.96 0.77 2.14
C GLY A 99 -3.76 1.84 3.21
N ILE A 100 -4.86 2.36 3.75
CA ILE A 100 -4.85 3.30 4.86
C ILE A 100 -5.27 2.55 6.12
N ASP A 101 -4.44 2.64 7.15
CA ASP A 101 -4.69 2.10 8.48
C ASP A 101 -3.90 2.90 9.54
N GLU A 102 -3.87 2.41 10.77
CA GLU A 102 -3.21 3.03 11.92
C GLU A 102 -1.67 2.95 11.85
N ASP A 103 -1.09 1.96 11.16
CA ASP A 103 0.35 1.85 10.91
C ASP A 103 0.79 2.73 9.73
N LEU A 104 -0.07 2.86 8.74
CA LEU A 104 0.12 3.51 7.46
C LEU A 104 -1.01 4.54 7.24
N PRO A 105 -0.99 5.67 7.96
CA PRO A 105 -2.07 6.65 7.91
C PRO A 105 -2.19 7.32 6.54
N ALA A 106 -3.27 8.09 6.38
CA ALA A 106 -3.54 8.86 5.18
C ALA A 106 -2.37 9.81 4.80
N ASP A 107 -2.22 10.05 3.51
CA ASP A 107 -1.15 10.85 2.89
C ASP A 107 -0.99 12.22 3.57
N ARG A 108 0.24 12.51 4.01
CA ARG A 108 0.66 13.81 4.54
C ARG A 108 2.14 14.02 4.21
N PRO A 109 2.55 15.17 3.66
CA PRO A 109 3.97 15.43 3.36
C PRO A 109 4.89 15.22 4.56
N GLU A 110 4.45 15.65 5.75
CA GLU A 110 5.20 15.50 6.99
C GLU A 110 4.93 14.17 7.74
N GLY A 111 4.11 13.30 7.17
CA GLY A 111 3.69 12.03 7.77
C GLY A 111 4.61 10.85 7.45
N PRO A 112 4.33 9.67 8.02
CA PRO A 112 5.02 8.43 7.69
C PRO A 112 4.73 7.97 6.25
N VAL A 113 3.56 8.33 5.69
CA VAL A 113 3.24 8.14 4.27
C VAL A 113 3.12 9.51 3.60
N VAL A 114 4.06 9.81 2.73
CA VAL A 114 4.18 11.11 2.03
C VAL A 114 3.05 11.26 1.01
N ALA A 115 2.90 10.24 0.15
CA ALA A 115 1.88 10.20 -0.89
C ALA A 115 1.66 8.77 -1.39
N ARG A 116 0.47 8.51 -1.91
CA ARG A 116 0.10 7.30 -2.66
C ARG A 116 -0.35 7.69 -4.06
N THR A 117 0.38 7.22 -5.07
CA THR A 117 0.10 7.48 -6.49
C THR A 117 -0.03 6.17 -7.27
N SER A 118 -0.44 6.23 -8.53
CA SER A 118 -0.52 5.06 -9.40
C SER A 118 0.04 5.32 -10.79
N LEU A 119 0.43 4.26 -11.48
CA LEU A 119 0.83 4.33 -12.90
C LEU A 119 -0.34 4.66 -13.85
N TRP A 120 -1.58 4.63 -13.35
CA TRP A 120 -2.80 4.93 -14.13
C TRP A 120 -3.37 6.33 -13.86
N GLY A 121 -2.78 7.10 -12.94
CA GLY A 121 -3.26 8.45 -12.58
C GLY A 121 -4.55 8.46 -11.75
N ASP A 122 -4.91 7.32 -11.15
CA ASP A 122 -6.00 7.15 -10.19
C ASP A 122 -5.44 7.05 -8.75
N SER A 123 -6.16 6.40 -7.83
CA SER A 123 -5.66 6.24 -6.45
C SER A 123 -4.47 5.27 -6.39
N GLY A 124 -3.48 5.64 -5.55
CA GLY A 124 -2.40 4.73 -5.14
C GLY A 124 -2.79 3.74 -4.04
N LEU A 125 -4.08 3.64 -3.72
CA LEU A 125 -4.61 2.71 -2.73
C LEU A 125 -4.57 1.29 -3.26
N ASP A 126 -4.32 0.34 -2.36
CA ASP A 126 -4.43 -1.07 -2.65
C ASP A 126 -5.86 -1.49 -3.06
N GLY A 127 -5.95 -2.69 -3.64
CA GLY A 127 -7.21 -3.33 -3.98
C GLY A 127 -7.59 -4.43 -2.98
N PRO A 128 -8.75 -5.07 -3.16
CA PRO A 128 -9.12 -6.23 -2.37
C PRO A 128 -8.27 -7.46 -2.76
N GLY A 129 -8.03 -8.33 -1.79
CA GLY A 129 -7.34 -9.61 -2.00
C GLY A 129 -5.87 -9.58 -1.60
N TRP A 130 -5.31 -10.78 -1.43
CA TRP A 130 -3.98 -10.96 -0.87
C TRP A 130 -2.90 -10.29 -1.71
N GLU A 131 -2.91 -10.51 -3.03
CA GLU A 131 -1.93 -9.97 -3.97
C GLU A 131 -2.04 -8.45 -4.08
N ASN A 132 -3.26 -7.91 -4.08
CA ASN A 132 -3.47 -6.47 -4.13
C ASN A 132 -3.03 -5.74 -2.85
N GLN A 133 -2.97 -6.44 -1.72
CA GLN A 133 -2.49 -5.90 -0.43
C GLN A 133 -1.00 -6.17 -0.20
N HIS A 134 -0.27 -6.62 -1.21
CA HIS A 134 1.17 -6.89 -1.11
C HIS A 134 1.96 -5.64 -0.71
N GLY A 135 1.72 -4.52 -1.39
CA GLY A 135 2.35 -3.25 -1.10
C GLY A 135 2.06 -2.72 0.30
N THR A 136 0.85 -2.93 0.83
CA THR A 136 0.51 -2.59 2.22
C THR A 136 1.40 -3.34 3.19
N ARG A 137 1.57 -4.66 3.00
CA ARG A 137 2.48 -5.46 3.84
C ARG A 137 3.93 -4.98 3.71
N MET A 138 4.38 -4.62 2.50
CA MET A 138 5.73 -4.10 2.27
C MET A 138 5.97 -2.76 2.96
N ALA A 139 5.00 -1.86 2.88
CA ALA A 139 5.05 -0.58 3.56
C ALA A 139 5.07 -0.77 5.09
N SER A 140 4.29 -1.70 5.63
CA SER A 140 4.31 -2.02 7.05
C SER A 140 5.67 -2.57 7.49
N PHE A 141 6.26 -3.48 6.72
CA PHE A 141 7.62 -3.98 7.00
C PHE A 141 8.68 -2.89 6.97
N ALA A 142 8.57 -1.94 6.03
CA ALA A 142 9.56 -0.87 5.92
C ALA A 142 9.45 0.13 7.08
N GLY A 143 8.23 0.60 7.37
CA GLY A 143 8.03 1.80 8.18
C GLY A 143 6.69 1.93 8.87
N ALA A 144 6.01 0.83 9.21
CA ALA A 144 4.88 0.91 10.14
C ALA A 144 5.30 1.68 11.41
N VAL A 145 4.44 2.60 11.86
CA VAL A 145 4.73 3.41 13.04
C VAL A 145 4.82 2.54 14.29
N ALA A 146 5.68 2.91 15.23
CA ALA A 146 5.83 2.21 16.49
C ALA A 146 4.97 2.85 17.59
N GLY A 147 4.49 2.02 18.53
CA GLY A 147 3.88 2.49 19.78
C GLY A 147 2.47 3.05 19.62
N ASN A 148 1.74 2.61 18.59
CA ASN A 148 0.31 2.90 18.39
C ASN A 148 -0.61 1.77 18.90
N ASP A 149 -0.04 0.71 19.48
CA ASP A 149 -0.75 -0.50 19.94
C ASP A 149 -1.58 -1.17 18.83
N TRP A 150 -1.13 -1.11 17.57
CA TRP A 150 -1.81 -1.68 16.40
C TRP A 150 -0.84 -2.46 15.53
N GLY A 151 -1.29 -3.59 14.95
CA GLY A 151 -0.62 -4.22 13.83
C GLY A 151 0.82 -4.70 14.07
N THR A 152 1.82 -4.04 13.48
CA THR A 152 3.24 -4.43 13.53
C THR A 152 4.14 -3.19 13.55
N VAL A 153 5.42 -3.37 13.90
CA VAL A 153 6.42 -2.31 13.73
C VAL A 153 7.33 -2.57 12.56
N GLY A 154 7.56 -1.51 11.79
CA GLY A 154 8.46 -1.54 10.65
C GLY A 154 9.90 -1.70 11.08
N ALA A 155 10.75 -2.17 10.16
CA ALA A 155 12.17 -2.26 10.36
C ALA A 155 12.78 -0.90 10.74
N TRP A 156 12.25 0.20 10.19
CA TRP A 156 12.69 1.53 10.59
C TRP A 156 11.53 2.53 10.66
N PRO A 157 10.91 2.76 11.84
CA PRO A 157 9.78 3.69 12.00
C PRO A 157 10.08 5.17 11.65
N ALA A 158 11.35 5.53 11.46
CA ALA A 158 11.76 6.85 10.96
C ALA A 158 11.84 6.93 9.43
N VAL A 159 11.71 5.83 8.69
CA VAL A 159 11.58 5.89 7.23
C VAL A 159 10.19 6.41 6.88
N ARG A 160 10.09 7.09 5.74
CA ARG A 160 8.81 7.50 5.17
C ARG A 160 8.57 6.83 3.84
N ILE A 161 7.31 6.63 3.49
CA ILE A 161 6.90 5.90 2.30
C ILE A 161 6.29 6.84 1.28
N TYR A 162 6.78 6.76 0.04
CA TYR A 162 6.08 7.24 -1.14
C TYR A 162 5.63 6.01 -1.92
N SER A 163 4.33 5.79 -2.06
CA SER A 163 3.81 4.60 -2.73
C SER A 163 3.47 4.89 -4.19
N VAL A 164 3.92 4.00 -5.08
CA VAL A 164 3.53 3.94 -6.49
C VAL A 164 2.85 2.61 -6.73
N ARG A 165 1.53 2.64 -6.92
CA ARG A 165 0.78 1.46 -7.34
C ARG A 165 1.07 1.13 -8.80
N ALA A 166 1.61 -0.07 -8.98
CA ALA A 166 2.13 -0.63 -10.22
C ALA A 166 1.46 -1.97 -10.61
N MET A 167 0.48 -2.43 -9.83
CA MET A 167 -0.45 -3.50 -10.19
C MET A 167 -1.89 -2.97 -10.21
N SER A 168 -2.64 -3.34 -11.24
CA SER A 168 -4.05 -2.98 -11.33
C SER A 168 -4.87 -3.84 -10.36
N HIS A 169 -6.01 -3.35 -9.88
CA HIS A 169 -6.82 -4.08 -8.90
C HIS A 169 -7.41 -5.40 -9.43
N ASP A 170 -7.48 -5.55 -10.75
CA ASP A 170 -7.92 -6.75 -11.46
C ASP A 170 -6.78 -7.72 -11.80
N GLU A 171 -5.55 -7.41 -11.40
CA GLU A 171 -4.36 -8.21 -11.65
C GLU A 171 -3.83 -8.85 -10.37
N THR A 172 -3.11 -9.97 -10.53
CA THR A 172 -2.43 -10.69 -9.46
C THR A 172 -0.93 -10.87 -9.73
N VAL A 173 -0.45 -10.33 -10.86
CA VAL A 173 0.94 -10.41 -11.31
C VAL A 173 1.33 -9.07 -11.92
N PHE A 174 2.55 -8.61 -11.63
CA PHE A 174 3.08 -7.37 -12.19
C PHE A 174 3.44 -7.53 -13.67
N ARG A 175 3.27 -6.45 -14.43
CA ARG A 175 3.73 -6.38 -15.83
C ARG A 175 5.21 -5.99 -15.87
N GLU A 176 5.97 -6.45 -16.87
CA GLU A 176 7.38 -6.06 -17.05
C GLU A 176 7.57 -4.54 -17.11
N SER A 177 6.60 -3.84 -17.73
CA SER A 177 6.67 -2.39 -17.91
C SER A 177 6.47 -1.60 -16.62
N ALA A 178 6.00 -2.25 -15.55
CA ALA A 178 5.90 -1.66 -14.22
C ALA A 178 7.27 -1.30 -13.64
N TYR A 179 8.33 -2.04 -14.00
CA TYR A 179 9.67 -1.84 -13.45
C TYR A 179 10.20 -0.48 -13.87
N ARG A 180 10.22 -0.26 -15.19
CA ARG A 180 10.61 1.02 -15.80
C ARG A 180 9.74 2.16 -15.31
N GLN A 181 8.42 2.00 -15.39
CA GLN A 181 7.48 3.07 -15.08
C GLN A 181 7.51 3.47 -13.61
N GLY A 182 7.66 2.49 -12.71
CA GLY A 182 7.82 2.71 -11.27
C GLY A 182 9.09 3.50 -10.95
N VAL A 183 10.25 3.07 -11.46
CA VAL A 183 11.52 3.82 -11.27
C VAL A 183 11.40 5.23 -11.83
N GLN A 184 10.80 5.40 -13.00
CA GLN A 184 10.55 6.72 -13.59
C GLN A 184 9.64 7.59 -12.70
N ALA A 185 8.54 7.05 -12.20
CA ALA A 185 7.59 7.77 -11.35
C ALA A 185 8.25 8.23 -10.05
N CYS A 186 8.97 7.33 -9.35
CA CYS A 186 9.72 7.67 -8.15
C CYS A 186 10.76 8.77 -8.40
N ARG A 187 11.52 8.68 -9.50
CA ARG A 187 12.52 9.68 -9.87
C ARG A 187 11.89 11.04 -10.17
N LEU A 188 10.71 11.08 -10.79
CA LEU A 188 9.99 12.33 -11.07
C LEU A 188 9.43 12.94 -9.79
N ALA A 189 8.88 12.12 -8.90
CA ALA A 189 8.45 12.56 -7.57
C ALA A 189 9.61 13.17 -6.77
N ALA A 190 10.82 12.60 -6.90
CA ALA A 190 12.03 13.16 -6.28
C ALA A 190 12.45 14.54 -6.82
N THR A 191 11.86 15.01 -7.93
CA THR A 191 12.17 16.33 -8.53
C THR A 191 11.21 17.44 -8.17
N ASP A 192 10.06 17.11 -7.57
CA ASP A 192 9.02 18.06 -7.25
C ASP A 192 9.23 18.61 -5.82
N ALA A 193 9.96 19.73 -5.72
CA ALA A 193 9.91 20.74 -4.64
C ALA A 193 10.02 20.31 -3.15
N ASP A 194 10.39 19.07 -2.85
CA ASP A 194 10.38 18.55 -1.48
C ASP A 194 11.78 18.65 -0.81
N PRO A 195 11.93 19.17 0.43
CA PRO A 195 13.15 18.98 1.23
C PRO A 195 13.49 17.50 1.53
N ASP A 196 12.60 16.58 1.16
CA ASP A 196 12.62 15.19 1.56
C ASP A 196 13.03 14.26 0.41
N PRO A 197 14.32 13.92 0.27
CA PRO A 197 14.77 13.15 -0.87
C PRO A 197 14.26 11.71 -0.76
N ILE A 198 13.51 11.27 -1.78
CA ILE A 198 13.47 9.86 -2.14
C ILE A 198 14.91 9.44 -2.41
N VAL A 199 15.44 8.56 -1.57
CA VAL A 199 16.83 8.05 -1.67
C VAL A 199 16.88 6.61 -2.18
N VAL A 200 15.74 5.93 -2.18
CA VAL A 200 15.61 4.53 -2.54
C VAL A 200 14.32 4.33 -3.33
N VAL A 201 14.41 3.56 -4.42
CA VAL A 201 13.28 2.90 -5.06
C VAL A 201 13.32 1.43 -4.68
N ASN A 202 12.23 0.93 -4.08
CA ASN A 202 12.07 -0.47 -3.75
C ASN A 202 11.12 -1.14 -4.75
N LEU A 203 11.63 -2.11 -5.51
CA LEU A 203 10.87 -2.92 -6.46
C LEU A 203 10.58 -4.29 -5.84
N SER A 204 9.58 -4.34 -4.97
CA SER A 204 9.08 -5.56 -4.30
C SER A 204 8.22 -6.43 -5.22
N LEU A 205 8.62 -6.53 -6.48
CA LEU A 205 7.79 -7.04 -7.56
C LEU A 205 8.58 -7.86 -8.57
N GLY A 206 7.86 -8.74 -9.26
CA GLY A 206 8.37 -9.64 -10.27
C GLY A 206 7.21 -10.21 -11.08
N CYS A 207 7.47 -10.60 -12.33
CA CYS A 207 6.43 -11.14 -13.22
C CYS A 207 6.61 -12.64 -13.48
N GLY A 208 7.73 -13.24 -13.05
CA GLY A 208 8.12 -14.59 -13.49
C GLY A 208 8.34 -14.68 -15.01
N CYS A 209 8.47 -13.54 -15.68
CA CYS A 209 8.60 -13.41 -17.12
C CYS A 209 10.04 -13.03 -17.49
N THR A 210 10.40 -13.27 -18.76
CA THR A 210 11.64 -12.74 -19.33
C THR A 210 11.34 -11.37 -19.92
N ILE A 211 12.03 -10.35 -19.43
CA ILE A 211 11.93 -9.00 -19.98
C ILE A 211 12.54 -8.94 -21.39
N GLY A 212 11.81 -8.33 -22.33
CA GLY A 212 12.31 -8.15 -23.69
C GLY A 212 13.46 -7.12 -23.77
N GLU A 213 14.36 -7.26 -24.74
CA GLU A 213 15.55 -6.39 -24.88
C GLU A 213 15.23 -4.89 -24.90
N VAL A 214 14.12 -4.50 -25.56
CA VAL A 214 13.67 -3.10 -25.63
C VAL A 214 13.25 -2.58 -24.25
N GLU A 215 12.47 -3.37 -23.50
CA GLU A 215 12.03 -2.96 -22.16
C GLU A 215 13.20 -2.98 -21.16
N GLN A 216 14.13 -3.92 -21.31
CA GLN A 216 15.39 -3.93 -20.56
C GLN A 216 16.18 -2.65 -20.79
N GLY A 217 16.37 -2.23 -22.05
CA GLY A 217 17.09 -1.00 -22.36
C GLY A 217 16.44 0.25 -21.76
N TYR A 218 15.11 0.30 -21.72
CA TYR A 218 14.42 1.40 -21.05
C TYR A 218 14.51 1.34 -19.52
N LEU A 219 14.47 0.13 -18.92
CA LEU A 219 14.67 -0.05 -17.49
C LEU A 219 16.08 0.42 -17.09
N ASP A 220 17.11 -0.04 -17.80
CA ASP A 220 18.51 0.34 -17.58
C ASP A 220 18.68 1.87 -17.64
N GLU A 221 18.03 2.52 -18.61
CA GLU A 221 18.04 3.97 -18.72
C GLU A 221 17.40 4.65 -17.49
N GLN A 222 16.24 4.18 -17.02
CA GLN A 222 15.60 4.78 -15.85
C GLN A 222 16.40 4.56 -14.56
N VAL A 223 17.01 3.39 -14.40
CA VAL A 223 17.91 3.07 -13.28
C VAL A 223 19.12 4.02 -13.29
N ALA A 224 19.80 4.15 -14.43
CA ALA A 224 20.93 5.06 -14.56
C ALA A 224 20.55 6.51 -14.25
N ARG A 225 19.36 6.95 -14.70
CA ARG A 225 18.81 8.28 -14.38
C ARG A 225 18.50 8.45 -12.89
N ALA A 226 18.01 7.41 -12.21
CA ALA A 226 17.78 7.44 -10.76
C ALA A 226 19.11 7.54 -9.99
N GLN A 227 20.09 6.71 -10.34
CA GLN A 227 21.42 6.71 -9.73
C GLN A 227 22.19 8.02 -9.95
N SER A 228 22.02 8.68 -11.10
CA SER A 228 22.60 10.01 -11.35
C SER A 228 22.08 11.11 -10.41
N ARG A 229 21.06 10.80 -9.60
CA ARG A 229 20.45 11.65 -8.58
C ARG A 229 20.62 11.07 -7.17
N ASP A 230 21.57 10.16 -6.98
CA ASP A 230 21.83 9.47 -5.72
C ASP A 230 20.63 8.68 -5.18
N ILE A 231 19.80 8.15 -6.08
CA ILE A 231 18.68 7.25 -5.75
C ILE A 231 19.10 5.81 -6.04
N SER A 232 19.19 4.99 -5.00
CA SER A 232 19.44 3.55 -5.12
C SER A 232 18.18 2.82 -5.58
N VAL A 233 18.32 1.74 -6.33
CA VAL A 233 17.19 0.90 -6.77
C VAL A 233 17.42 -0.52 -6.27
N LEU A 234 16.52 -1.01 -5.42
CA LEU A 234 16.52 -2.40 -4.94
C LEU A 234 15.43 -3.19 -5.65
N ALA A 235 15.63 -4.49 -5.79
CA ALA A 235 14.63 -5.40 -6.33
C ALA A 235 14.65 -6.75 -5.65
N ALA A 236 13.46 -7.33 -5.50
CA ALA A 236 13.30 -8.71 -5.04
C ALA A 236 14.03 -9.67 -5.99
N ALA A 237 14.89 -10.54 -5.43
CA ALA A 237 15.66 -11.51 -6.21
C ALA A 237 14.78 -12.52 -6.96
N GLY A 238 13.60 -12.84 -6.41
CA GLY A 238 12.65 -13.81 -6.95
C GLY A 238 12.34 -14.98 -6.00
N ASN A 239 11.27 -15.71 -6.32
CA ASN A 239 10.70 -16.78 -5.50
C ASN A 239 10.68 -18.15 -6.21
N ASN A 240 11.68 -18.45 -7.06
CA ASN A 240 11.74 -19.70 -7.83
C ASN A 240 12.85 -20.67 -7.42
N GLY A 241 13.63 -20.36 -6.38
CA GLY A 241 14.77 -21.18 -5.91
C GLY A 241 15.95 -21.23 -6.88
N GLY A 242 15.96 -20.39 -7.92
CA GLY A 242 16.95 -20.38 -8.99
C GLY A 242 17.85 -19.15 -8.98
N ALA A 243 18.35 -18.79 -10.16
CA ALA A 243 19.09 -17.53 -10.36
C ALA A 243 18.17 -16.31 -10.19
N LEU A 244 18.78 -15.13 -10.05
CA LEU A 244 18.07 -13.84 -9.97
C LEU A 244 17.07 -13.69 -11.13
N GLY A 245 15.83 -13.35 -10.78
CA GLY A 245 14.78 -12.97 -11.73
C GLY A 245 14.84 -11.50 -12.11
N SER A 246 14.06 -11.11 -13.12
CA SER A 246 13.86 -9.69 -13.44
C SER A 246 12.86 -9.03 -12.48
N PRO A 247 13.11 -7.77 -12.04
CA PRO A 247 14.19 -6.90 -12.49
C PRO A 247 15.53 -7.05 -11.75
N ALA A 248 15.61 -7.84 -10.67
CA ALA A 248 16.81 -8.00 -9.83
C ALA A 248 18.10 -8.41 -10.58
N ASN A 249 17.99 -9.08 -11.73
CA ASN A 249 19.14 -9.41 -12.58
C ASN A 249 19.63 -8.26 -13.49
N SER A 250 19.02 -7.08 -13.41
CA SER A 250 19.36 -5.91 -14.25
C SER A 250 20.54 -5.14 -13.68
N THR A 251 21.32 -4.51 -14.56
CA THR A 251 22.53 -3.77 -14.15
C THR A 251 22.16 -2.55 -13.31
N GLY A 252 22.88 -2.35 -12.20
CA GLY A 252 22.69 -1.18 -11.32
C GLY A 252 21.60 -1.34 -10.26
N LEU A 253 20.83 -2.44 -10.28
CA LEU A 253 19.94 -2.77 -9.16
C LEU A 253 20.72 -3.51 -8.07
N VAL A 254 20.24 -3.38 -6.83
CA VAL A 254 20.68 -4.18 -5.70
C VAL A 254 19.67 -5.31 -5.49
N PRO A 255 20.00 -6.56 -5.84
CA PRO A 255 19.12 -7.69 -5.62
C PRO A 255 19.04 -8.06 -4.13
N VAL A 256 17.84 -8.37 -3.66
CA VAL A 256 17.58 -8.79 -2.27
C VAL A 256 16.92 -10.17 -2.26
N ALA A 257 17.62 -11.17 -1.75
CA ALA A 257 17.14 -12.53 -1.59
C ALA A 257 16.43 -12.73 -0.24
N ALA A 258 15.50 -13.68 -0.21
CA ALA A 258 14.77 -14.09 0.99
C ALA A 258 15.62 -15.02 1.87
N GLY A 259 15.84 -14.63 3.12
CA GLY A 259 16.44 -15.42 4.18
C GLY A 259 15.47 -15.65 5.34
N ASP A 260 15.79 -16.62 6.19
CA ASP A 260 15.03 -16.87 7.40
C ASP A 260 15.34 -15.84 8.51
N THR A 261 14.58 -15.92 9.60
CA THR A 261 14.81 -15.13 10.82
C THR A 261 15.67 -15.85 11.87
N GLY A 262 16.14 -17.08 11.57
CA GLY A 262 16.83 -17.97 12.50
C GLY A 262 18.35 -18.00 12.38
N GLY A 263 18.89 -17.50 11.27
CA GLY A 263 20.34 -17.45 11.02
C GLY A 263 20.74 -16.79 9.70
N GLY A 264 19.77 -16.35 8.89
CA GLY A 264 20.01 -15.77 7.58
C GLY A 264 20.21 -16.81 6.47
N GLU A 265 19.85 -18.07 6.72
CA GLU A 265 19.82 -19.11 5.69
C GLU A 265 18.77 -18.74 4.64
N LEU A 266 19.01 -19.10 3.37
CA LEU A 266 18.06 -18.80 2.30
C LEU A 266 16.73 -19.55 2.52
N CYS A 267 15.62 -18.85 2.33
CA CYS A 267 14.31 -19.48 2.25
C CYS A 267 14.29 -20.47 1.08
N SER A 268 13.51 -21.55 1.17
CA SER A 268 13.51 -22.63 0.18
C SER A 268 13.14 -22.18 -1.26
N TYR A 269 12.40 -21.09 -1.38
CA TYR A 269 12.01 -20.48 -2.65
C TYR A 269 12.92 -19.35 -3.11
N ALA A 270 13.90 -18.93 -2.29
CA ALA A 270 14.69 -17.74 -2.58
C ALA A 270 15.52 -17.92 -3.85
N SER A 271 15.27 -17.06 -4.85
CA SER A 271 16.22 -16.87 -5.93
C SER A 271 17.47 -16.16 -5.39
N TYR A 272 18.65 -16.51 -5.89
CA TYR A 272 19.91 -15.98 -5.35
C TYR A 272 20.99 -15.75 -6.42
N GLY A 273 21.83 -14.76 -6.16
CA GLY A 273 23.06 -14.44 -6.89
C GLY A 273 24.11 -14.00 -5.87
N ARG A 274 25.41 -14.14 -6.19
CA ARG A 274 26.50 -13.81 -5.24
C ARG A 274 26.55 -12.32 -4.87
N GLU A 275 25.97 -11.48 -5.71
CA GLU A 275 25.80 -10.05 -5.56
C GLU A 275 24.59 -9.67 -4.70
N ALA A 276 23.70 -10.62 -4.37
CA ALA A 276 22.49 -10.35 -3.63
C ALA A 276 22.74 -10.14 -2.14
N LEU A 277 22.08 -9.11 -1.59
CA LEU A 277 21.87 -9.00 -0.15
C LEU A 277 20.85 -10.04 0.29
N VAL A 278 20.84 -10.38 1.58
CA VAL A 278 19.86 -11.32 2.16
C VAL A 278 19.07 -10.59 3.24
N GLY A 279 17.76 -10.46 3.02
CA GLY A 279 16.76 -9.88 3.93
C GLY A 279 15.81 -10.97 4.46
N PRO A 280 15.05 -10.76 5.55
CA PRO A 280 14.10 -11.75 6.04
C PRO A 280 12.95 -11.85 5.06
N GLY A 281 12.68 -13.05 4.57
CA GLY A 281 11.62 -13.34 3.61
C GLY A 281 10.63 -14.39 4.06
N CYS A 282 11.02 -15.29 4.97
CA CYS A 282 10.17 -16.37 5.51
C CYS A 282 10.14 -16.34 7.04
N GLY A 283 9.03 -16.84 7.62
CA GLY A 283 8.78 -16.79 9.06
C GLY A 283 8.61 -15.37 9.58
N LEU A 284 7.96 -14.50 8.82
CA LEU A 284 7.79 -13.08 9.14
C LEU A 284 6.51 -12.82 9.93
N HIS A 285 6.60 -12.04 10.99
CA HIS A 285 5.42 -11.47 11.65
C HIS A 285 4.94 -10.24 10.87
N VAL A 286 3.65 -10.16 10.59
CA VAL A 286 3.03 -9.05 9.85
C VAL A 286 1.77 -8.55 10.55
N SER A 287 1.31 -7.37 10.16
CA SER A 287 -0.07 -6.94 10.39
C SER A 287 -0.93 -7.26 9.18
N HIS A 288 -2.14 -7.77 9.40
CA HIS A 288 -3.16 -7.86 8.36
C HIS A 288 -4.50 -7.36 8.89
N GLY A 289 -4.90 -6.16 8.46
CA GLY A 289 -6.12 -5.52 8.98
C GLY A 289 -6.03 -5.21 10.48
N GLY A 290 -4.82 -4.97 10.99
CA GLY A 290 -4.53 -4.69 12.40
C GLY A 290 -4.23 -5.92 13.23
N GLU A 291 -4.55 -7.12 12.74
CA GLU A 291 -4.33 -8.36 13.47
C GLU A 291 -2.91 -8.91 13.23
N PRO A 292 -2.22 -9.40 14.27
CA PRO A 292 -0.97 -10.15 14.12
C PRO A 292 -1.16 -11.37 13.21
N ALA A 293 -0.35 -11.46 12.17
CA ALA A 293 -0.35 -12.54 11.21
C ALA A 293 1.09 -13.00 10.91
N TRP A 294 1.19 -14.07 10.12
CA TRP A 294 2.46 -14.67 9.72
C TRP A 294 2.50 -14.91 8.22
N THR A 295 3.67 -14.77 7.61
CA THR A 295 3.85 -15.08 6.20
C THR A 295 5.21 -15.71 5.89
N ASP A 296 5.17 -16.69 4.97
CA ASP A 296 6.33 -17.31 4.32
C ASP A 296 6.37 -16.83 2.86
N GLY A 297 6.69 -15.55 2.67
CA GLY A 297 6.70 -14.93 1.35
C GLY A 297 6.52 -13.41 1.41
N GLY A 298 7.04 -12.73 0.39
CA GLY A 298 6.80 -11.31 0.16
C GLY A 298 7.81 -10.35 0.78
N GLY A 299 8.56 -10.71 1.83
CA GLY A 299 9.45 -9.74 2.52
C GLY A 299 10.81 -9.45 1.88
N SER A 300 11.13 -10.02 0.72
CA SER A 300 12.46 -9.91 0.11
C SER A 300 12.59 -8.71 -0.84
N SER A 301 12.72 -7.49 -0.31
CA SER A 301 13.14 -6.27 -1.04
C SER A 301 13.15 -5.04 -0.15
#